data_AF-A0A842WBS8-F1
#
_entry.id   AF-A0A842WBS8-F1
#
_cell.length_a   1.000
_cell.length_b   1.000
_cell.length_c   1.000
_cell.angle_alpha   90.00
_cell.angle_beta   90.00
_cell.angle_gamma   90.00
#
_symmetry.space_group_name_H-M   'P 1'
#
loop_
_entity.id
_entity.type
_entity.pdbx_description
1 polymer ?
#
loop_
_entity_poly.entity_id
_entity_poly.type
_entity_poly.pdbx_seq_one_letter_code
_entity_poly.pdbx_strand_id
1 'polypeptide(L)'
;MTSKKTKKQKEIQQKIKKSFLQFINSFKNKNILWVLLYDICFILITGVMARATSKIMTSQLTKIGLTNAQALSPEIISQQLGAIKTLAITFLIITIIFYIILVFIYAIFRAWIWTKLMNTKPTKAFVKKFYLLNLLWITGWAIIFGLGITALNPQYYTYLIAIITIAYIHLTTIMHHSFTWEQKIKKSLGKAFITGIGKIDKFIIPYIYIIVIYIVITKVFAILPQKSRYFMMFALILAFMAWYRTYMNDIIKQIEKKR
;
A
#
# COMPACT_ATOMS: atom_id res chain seq x y z
N MET A 1 26.36 41.42 9.16
CA MET A 1 25.45 40.26 9.38
C MET A 1 24.43 40.01 8.26
N THR A 2 24.12 41.00 7.39
CA THR A 2 23.18 40.92 6.25
C THR A 2 23.56 39.91 5.15
N SER A 3 24.86 39.67 4.92
CA SER A 3 25.34 38.73 3.88
C SER A 3 24.96 37.25 4.16
N LYS A 4 25.07 36.77 5.41
CA LYS A 4 24.74 35.37 5.77
C LYS A 4 23.25 35.04 5.63
N LYS A 5 22.35 35.98 5.99
CA LYS A 5 20.90 35.82 5.81
C LYS A 5 20.53 35.69 4.33
N THR A 6 21.13 36.53 3.49
CA THR A 6 20.91 36.53 2.03
C THR A 6 21.37 35.23 1.39
N LYS A 7 22.53 34.68 1.79
CA LYS A 7 23.03 33.40 1.27
C LYS A 7 22.09 32.24 1.62
N LYS A 8 21.67 32.12 2.89
CA LYS A 8 20.75 31.06 3.35
C LYS A 8 19.39 31.13 2.63
N GLN A 9 18.85 32.33 2.40
CA GLN A 9 17.61 32.50 1.64
C GLN A 9 17.75 32.03 0.20
N LYS A 10 18.86 32.37 -0.49
CA LYS A 10 19.14 31.90 -1.86
C LYS A 10 19.24 30.37 -1.93
N GLU A 11 19.89 29.74 -0.96
CA GLU A 11 19.98 28.27 -0.87
C GLU A 11 18.61 27.61 -0.69
N ILE A 12 17.75 28.16 0.18
CA ILE A 12 16.38 27.68 0.39
C ILE A 12 15.55 27.83 -0.88
N GLN A 13 15.59 29.00 -1.53
CA GLN A 13 14.89 29.26 -2.78
C GLN A 13 15.33 28.29 -3.88
N GLN A 14 16.64 28.03 -4.01
CA GLN A 14 17.17 27.08 -4.98
C GLN A 14 16.71 25.64 -4.67
N LYS A 15 16.68 25.25 -3.39
CA LYS A 15 16.18 23.94 -2.97
C LYS A 15 14.69 23.78 -3.31
N ILE A 16 13.86 24.78 -3.02
CA ILE A 16 12.43 24.78 -3.34
C ILE A 16 12.22 24.71 -4.86
N LYS A 17 12.92 25.54 -5.63
CA LYS A 17 12.84 25.54 -7.10
C LYS A 17 13.21 24.18 -7.68
N LYS A 18 14.28 23.55 -7.17
CA LYS A 18 14.68 22.20 -7.60
C LYS A 18 13.62 21.15 -7.26
N SER A 19 13.09 21.17 -6.03
CA SER A 19 12.03 20.25 -5.62
C SER A 19 10.75 20.44 -6.44
N PHE A 20 10.40 21.68 -6.79
CA PHE A 20 9.25 21.99 -7.64
C PHE A 20 9.44 21.50 -9.08
N LEU A 21 10.60 21.74 -9.69
CA LEU A 21 10.91 21.22 -11.02
C LEU A 21 10.84 19.68 -11.07
N GLN A 22 11.33 19.02 -10.02
CA GLN A 22 11.21 17.57 -9.90
C GLN A 22 9.75 17.12 -9.78
N PHE A 23 8.95 17.83 -8.98
CA PHE A 23 7.52 17.58 -8.86
C PHE A 23 6.82 17.69 -10.23
N ILE A 24 7.04 18.77 -10.98
CA ILE A 24 6.46 18.94 -12.33
C ILE A 24 6.95 17.85 -13.30
N ASN A 25 8.25 17.57 -13.29
CA ASN A 25 8.82 16.55 -14.18
C ASN A 25 8.33 15.14 -13.87
N SER A 26 7.93 14.87 -12.62
CA SER A 26 7.38 13.57 -12.25
C SER A 26 6.10 13.23 -13.02
N PHE A 27 5.24 14.20 -13.34
CA PHE A 27 4.04 13.99 -14.16
C PHE A 27 4.34 13.60 -15.61
N LYS A 28 5.52 13.97 -16.12
CA LYS A 28 5.95 13.66 -17.50
C LYS A 28 6.57 12.25 -17.62
N ASN A 29 6.70 11.52 -16.52
CA ASN A 29 7.35 10.23 -16.52
C ASN A 29 6.44 9.15 -17.14
N LYS A 30 6.81 8.65 -18.32
CA LYS A 30 6.07 7.61 -19.05
C LYS A 30 5.91 6.30 -18.26
N ASN A 31 6.75 6.05 -17.25
CA ASN A 31 6.61 4.87 -16.40
C ASN A 31 5.34 4.89 -15.55
N ILE A 32 4.72 6.06 -15.30
CA ILE A 32 3.46 6.15 -14.54
C ILE A 32 2.36 5.28 -15.17
N LEU A 33 2.26 5.27 -16.51
CA LEU A 33 1.26 4.47 -17.21
C LEU A 33 1.48 2.96 -17.00
N TRP A 34 2.73 2.52 -17.03
CA TRP A 34 3.07 1.11 -16.75
C TRP A 34 2.75 0.73 -15.31
N VAL A 35 3.09 1.61 -14.36
CA VAL A 35 2.80 1.40 -12.94
C VAL A 35 1.29 1.29 -12.73
N LEU A 36 0.52 2.22 -13.31
CA LEU A 36 -0.94 2.23 -13.26
C LEU A 36 -1.54 0.96 -13.87
N LEU A 37 -1.05 0.53 -15.03
CA LEU A 37 -1.50 -0.70 -15.68
C LEU A 37 -1.30 -1.92 -14.77
N TYR A 38 -0.12 -2.04 -14.14
CA TYR A 38 0.14 -3.12 -13.20
C TYR A 38 -0.79 -3.08 -11.98
N ASP A 39 -1.11 -1.91 -11.43
CA ASP A 39 -2.06 -1.82 -10.31
C ASP A 39 -3.48 -2.19 -10.74
N ILE A 40 -3.92 -1.76 -11.94
CA ILE A 40 -5.23 -2.14 -12.49
C ILE A 40 -5.30 -3.66 -12.66
N CYS A 41 -4.28 -4.28 -13.27
CA CYS A 41 -4.23 -5.74 -13.41
C CYS A 41 -4.26 -6.45 -12.05
N PHE A 42 -3.48 -5.96 -11.08
CA PHE A 42 -3.49 -6.49 -9.71
C PHE A 42 -4.89 -6.46 -9.08
N ILE A 43 -5.58 -5.33 -9.21
CA ILE A 43 -6.94 -5.12 -8.67
C ILE A 43 -7.95 -6.01 -9.36
N LEU A 44 -7.90 -6.12 -10.69
CA LEU A 44 -8.80 -6.98 -11.45
C LEU A 44 -8.64 -8.44 -11.04
N ILE A 45 -7.41 -8.93 -10.94
CA ILE A 45 -7.12 -10.30 -10.49
C ILE A 45 -7.60 -10.51 -9.05
N THR A 46 -7.32 -9.57 -8.16
CA THR A 46 -7.76 -9.62 -6.76
C THR A 46 -9.29 -9.64 -6.67
N GLY A 47 -9.99 -8.84 -7.48
CA GLY A 47 -11.46 -8.81 -7.54
C GLY A 47 -12.06 -10.12 -8.04
N VAL A 48 -11.47 -10.73 -9.08
CA VAL A 48 -11.90 -12.05 -9.58
C VAL A 48 -11.73 -13.11 -8.49
N MET A 49 -10.58 -13.14 -7.82
CA MET A 49 -10.33 -14.09 -6.74
C MET A 49 -11.28 -13.87 -5.56
N ALA A 50 -11.47 -12.62 -5.13
CA ALA A 50 -12.38 -12.30 -4.03
C ALA A 50 -13.82 -12.77 -4.34
N ARG A 51 -14.27 -12.59 -5.59
CA ARG A 51 -15.56 -13.11 -6.05
C ARG A 51 -15.62 -14.63 -6.02
N ALA A 52 -14.56 -15.32 -6.45
CA ALA A 52 -14.49 -16.78 -6.41
C ALA A 52 -14.53 -17.30 -4.96
N THR A 53 -13.74 -16.71 -4.06
CA THR A 53 -13.73 -17.04 -2.63
C THR A 53 -15.09 -16.80 -1.99
N SER A 54 -15.72 -15.65 -2.27
CA SER A 54 -17.07 -15.33 -1.77
C SER A 54 -18.09 -16.38 -2.22
N LYS A 55 -18.07 -16.81 -3.50
CA LYS A 55 -18.96 -17.89 -3.98
C LYS A 55 -18.75 -19.20 -3.23
N ILE A 56 -17.49 -19.59 -2.96
CA ILE A 56 -17.19 -20.80 -2.19
C ILE A 56 -17.73 -20.68 -0.76
N MET A 57 -17.48 -19.56 -0.09
CA MET A 57 -17.95 -19.33 1.28
C MET A 57 -19.49 -19.31 1.36
N THR A 58 -20.16 -18.62 0.44
CA THR A 58 -21.63 -18.60 0.36
C THR A 58 -22.19 -20.00 0.10
N SER A 59 -21.57 -20.80 -0.78
CA SER A 59 -21.99 -22.18 -1.00
C SER A 59 -21.93 -23.03 0.26
N GLN A 60 -20.89 -22.86 1.09
CA GLN A 60 -20.79 -23.58 2.37
C GLN A 60 -21.84 -23.10 3.38
N LEU A 61 -22.15 -21.80 3.41
CA LEU A 61 -23.23 -21.25 4.25
C LEU A 61 -24.61 -21.78 3.84
N THR A 62 -24.88 -21.87 2.54
CA THR A 62 -26.15 -22.43 2.04
C THR A 62 -26.31 -23.90 2.40
N LYS A 63 -25.22 -24.69 2.36
CA LYS A 63 -25.26 -26.13 2.72
C LYS A 63 -25.69 -26.41 4.15
N ILE A 64 -25.42 -25.50 5.08
CA ILE A 64 -25.77 -25.63 6.49
C ILE A 64 -27.06 -24.88 6.86
N GLY A 65 -27.75 -24.27 5.90
CA GLY A 65 -29.02 -23.57 6.13
C GLY A 65 -28.91 -22.25 6.91
N LEU A 66 -27.70 -21.72 7.12
CA LEU A 66 -27.47 -20.48 7.89
C LEU A 66 -27.71 -19.18 7.09
N THR A 67 -28.37 -19.26 5.92
CA THR A 67 -28.66 -18.09 5.09
C THR A 67 -29.87 -17.28 5.58
N ASN A 68 -30.69 -17.83 6.48
CA ASN A 68 -31.91 -17.20 6.98
C ASN A 68 -31.73 -16.74 8.43
N ALA A 69 -32.24 -15.56 8.79
CA ALA A 69 -32.13 -15.00 10.15
C ALA A 69 -32.75 -15.89 11.25
N GLN A 70 -33.73 -16.73 10.90
CA GLN A 70 -34.35 -17.71 11.80
C GLN A 70 -33.40 -18.86 12.18
N ALA A 71 -32.33 -19.11 11.41
CA ALA A 71 -31.35 -20.16 11.69
C ALA A 71 -30.37 -19.81 12.83
N LEU A 72 -30.54 -18.63 13.45
CA LEU A 72 -29.72 -18.14 14.56
C LEU A 72 -30.41 -18.30 15.93
N SER A 73 -31.48 -19.08 16.04
CA SER A 73 -32.04 -19.37 17.37
C SER A 73 -31.04 -20.20 18.21
N PRO A 74 -30.96 -19.99 19.54
CA PRO A 74 -30.04 -20.74 20.40
C PRO A 74 -30.19 -22.26 20.28
N GLU A 75 -31.41 -22.74 20.10
CA GLU A 75 -31.72 -24.17 19.92
C GLU A 75 -31.09 -24.72 18.64
N ILE A 76 -31.26 -24.02 17.50
CA ILE A 76 -30.70 -24.43 16.21
C ILE A 76 -29.16 -24.33 16.24
N ILE A 77 -28.61 -23.30 16.86
CA ILE A 77 -27.15 -23.15 17.03
C ILE A 77 -26.58 -24.29 17.86
N SER A 78 -27.25 -24.70 18.93
CA SER A 78 -26.80 -25.82 19.77
C SER A 78 -26.80 -27.15 19.00
N GLN A 79 -27.84 -27.39 18.19
CA GLN A 79 -27.98 -28.59 17.36
C GLN A 79 -26.96 -28.61 16.20
N GLN A 80 -26.58 -27.44 15.68
CA GLN A 80 -25.65 -27.31 14.56
C GLN A 80 -24.22 -26.93 14.97
N LEU A 81 -23.89 -26.92 16.26
CA LEU A 81 -22.61 -26.43 16.76
C LEU A 81 -21.40 -27.10 16.08
N GLY A 82 -21.49 -28.41 15.83
CA GLY A 82 -20.46 -29.16 15.09
C GLY A 82 -20.27 -28.65 13.65
N ALA A 83 -21.37 -28.43 12.92
CA ALA A 83 -21.35 -27.90 11.56
C ALA A 83 -20.81 -26.45 11.53
N ILE A 84 -21.20 -25.62 12.51
CA ILE A 84 -20.70 -24.24 12.66
C ILE A 84 -19.20 -24.23 12.92
N LYS A 85 -18.69 -25.09 13.80
CA LYS A 85 -17.24 -25.22 14.05
C LYS A 85 -16.49 -25.64 12.79
N THR A 86 -17.00 -26.65 12.06
CA THR A 86 -16.41 -27.09 10.79
C THR A 86 -16.42 -25.98 9.74
N LEU A 87 -17.51 -25.22 9.65
CA LEU A 87 -17.61 -24.06 8.77
C LEU A 87 -16.57 -23.00 9.13
N ALA A 88 -16.44 -22.65 10.41
CA ALA A 88 -15.49 -21.66 10.89
C ALA A 88 -14.04 -22.06 10.57
N ILE A 89 -13.69 -23.33 10.79
CA ILE A 89 -12.37 -23.89 10.41
C ILE A 89 -12.18 -23.83 8.88
N THR A 90 -13.19 -24.22 8.11
CA THR A 90 -13.15 -24.15 6.64
C THR A 90 -12.93 -22.72 6.15
N PHE A 91 -13.63 -21.75 6.74
CA PHE A 91 -13.49 -20.33 6.43
C PHE A 91 -12.10 -19.80 6.79
N LEU A 92 -11.57 -20.22 7.94
CA LEU A 92 -10.21 -19.88 8.34
C LEU A 92 -9.19 -20.41 7.33
N ILE A 93 -9.29 -21.69 6.93
CA ILE A 93 -8.40 -22.31 5.94
C ILE A 93 -8.49 -21.58 4.59
N ILE A 94 -9.70 -21.35 4.08
CA ILE A 94 -9.92 -20.62 2.82
C ILE A 94 -9.31 -19.21 2.90
N THR A 95 -9.49 -18.52 4.02
CA THR A 95 -8.94 -17.16 4.24
C THR A 95 -7.42 -17.16 4.24
N ILE A 96 -6.78 -18.14 4.92
CA ILE A 96 -5.33 -18.29 4.92
C ILE A 96 -4.80 -18.56 3.51
N ILE A 97 -5.42 -19.47 2.77
CA ILE A 97 -5.03 -19.78 1.38
C ILE A 97 -5.17 -18.54 0.51
N PHE A 98 -6.32 -17.85 0.57
CA PHE A 98 -6.57 -16.62 -0.17
C PHE A 98 -5.52 -15.56 0.17
N TYR A 99 -5.20 -15.37 1.44
CA TYR A 99 -4.17 -14.42 1.90
C TYR A 99 -2.79 -14.76 1.33
N ILE A 100 -2.36 -16.02 1.37
CA ILE A 100 -1.06 -16.45 0.81
C ILE A 100 -0.99 -16.17 -0.70
N ILE A 101 -2.05 -16.51 -1.45
CA ILE A 101 -2.12 -16.25 -2.90
C ILE A 101 -2.11 -14.74 -3.16
N LEU A 102 -2.84 -13.95 -2.36
CA LEU A 102 -2.88 -12.50 -2.50
C LEU A 102 -1.50 -11.87 -2.25
N VAL A 103 -0.78 -12.30 -1.21
CA VAL A 103 0.61 -11.85 -0.94
C VAL A 103 1.53 -12.22 -2.10
N PHE A 104 1.37 -13.42 -2.68
CA PHE A 104 2.15 -13.87 -3.83
C PHE A 104 1.90 -13.00 -5.07
N ILE A 105 0.64 -12.78 -5.43
CA ILE A 105 0.26 -11.93 -6.56
C ILE A 105 0.72 -10.49 -6.33
N TYR A 106 0.50 -9.95 -5.13
CA TYR A 106 0.97 -8.63 -4.73
C TYR A 106 2.49 -8.51 -4.93
N ALA A 107 3.27 -9.49 -4.47
CA ALA A 107 4.72 -9.49 -4.61
C ALA A 107 5.17 -9.49 -6.08
N ILE A 108 4.48 -10.23 -6.97
CA ILE A 108 4.78 -10.24 -8.41
C ILE A 108 4.55 -8.86 -9.03
N PHE A 109 3.37 -8.29 -8.84
CA PHE A 109 3.05 -6.97 -9.42
C PHE A 109 3.97 -5.88 -8.87
N ARG A 110 4.25 -5.90 -7.56
CA ARG A 110 5.20 -4.97 -6.96
C ARG A 110 6.62 -5.16 -7.48
N ALA A 111 7.08 -6.40 -7.67
CA ALA A 111 8.38 -6.68 -8.28
C ALA A 111 8.47 -6.07 -9.69
N TRP A 112 7.45 -6.23 -10.53
CA TRP A 112 7.41 -5.64 -11.87
C TRP A 112 7.36 -4.12 -11.86
N ILE A 113 6.52 -3.52 -11.01
CA ILE A 113 6.46 -2.06 -10.82
C ILE A 113 7.84 -1.50 -10.49
N TRP A 114 8.51 -2.05 -9.48
CA TRP A 114 9.76 -1.49 -9.00
C TRP A 114 10.94 -1.75 -9.94
N THR A 115 11.00 -2.93 -10.56
CA THR A 115 12.01 -3.19 -11.59
C THR A 115 11.82 -2.28 -12.80
N LYS A 116 10.58 -1.99 -13.21
CA LYS A 116 10.28 -0.99 -14.25
C LYS A 116 10.70 0.42 -13.85
N LEU A 117 10.39 0.87 -12.64
CA LEU A 117 10.78 2.20 -12.13
C LEU A 117 12.30 2.38 -11.97
N MET A 118 13.02 1.28 -11.80
CA MET A 118 14.48 1.24 -11.64
C MET A 118 15.22 0.84 -12.93
N ASN A 119 14.50 0.55 -14.02
CA ASN A 119 15.05 0.01 -15.26
C ASN A 119 15.93 -1.25 -15.04
N THR A 120 15.53 -2.11 -14.10
CA THR A 120 16.18 -3.41 -13.86
C THR A 120 15.31 -4.54 -14.39
N LYS A 121 15.88 -5.73 -14.61
CA LYS A 121 15.14 -6.92 -15.04
C LYS A 121 14.86 -7.83 -13.83
N PRO A 122 13.61 -8.29 -13.61
CA PRO A 122 13.31 -9.25 -12.56
C PRO A 122 13.92 -10.62 -12.90
N THR A 123 14.79 -11.15 -12.04
CA THR A 123 15.25 -12.54 -12.12
C THR A 123 14.40 -13.44 -11.22
N LYS A 124 14.38 -14.76 -11.45
CA LYS A 124 13.67 -15.71 -10.56
C LYS A 124 14.14 -15.59 -9.10
N ALA A 125 15.46 -15.45 -8.89
CA ALA A 125 16.04 -15.24 -7.57
C ALA A 125 15.58 -13.93 -6.93
N PHE A 126 15.48 -12.85 -7.72
CA PHE A 126 14.93 -11.58 -7.26
C PHE A 126 13.49 -11.74 -6.78
N VAL A 127 12.61 -12.33 -7.60
CA VAL A 127 11.18 -12.51 -7.26
C VAL A 127 11.00 -13.36 -6.00
N LYS A 128 11.74 -14.46 -5.86
CA LYS A 128 11.68 -15.31 -4.65
C LYS A 128 12.04 -14.53 -3.38
N LYS A 129 13.12 -13.75 -3.42
CA LYS A 129 13.54 -12.92 -2.27
C LYS A 129 12.58 -11.74 -2.04
N PHE A 130 12.03 -11.15 -3.10
CA PHE A 130 11.03 -10.08 -3.02
C PHE A 130 9.74 -10.57 -2.37
N TYR A 131 9.30 -11.79 -2.69
CA TYR A 131 8.19 -12.45 -2.01
C TYR A 131 8.45 -12.61 -0.51
N LEU A 132 9.59 -13.22 -0.14
CA LEU A 132 9.98 -13.39 1.26
C LEU A 132 10.04 -12.05 2.01
N LEU A 133 10.57 -11.00 1.37
CA LEU A 133 10.59 -9.65 1.92
C LEU A 133 9.16 -9.16 2.24
N ASN A 134 8.23 -9.26 1.29
CA ASN A 134 6.86 -8.79 1.49
C ASN A 134 6.12 -9.63 2.54
N LEU A 135 6.35 -10.95 2.59
CA LEU A 135 5.77 -11.81 3.60
C LEU A 135 6.24 -11.39 5.00
N LEU A 136 7.55 -11.26 5.22
CA LEU A 136 8.10 -10.79 6.50
C LEU A 136 7.60 -9.39 6.86
N TRP A 137 7.52 -8.50 5.88
CA TRP A 137 7.07 -7.12 6.07
C TRP A 137 5.60 -7.03 6.47
N ILE A 138 4.71 -7.68 5.72
CA ILE A 138 3.27 -7.66 6.01
C ILE A 138 2.98 -8.35 7.35
N THR A 139 3.62 -9.49 7.63
CA THR A 139 3.47 -10.17 8.92
C THR A 139 3.94 -9.27 10.07
N GLY A 140 5.08 -8.58 9.93
CA GLY A 140 5.55 -7.62 10.94
C GLY A 140 4.55 -6.50 11.21
N TRP A 141 3.96 -5.93 10.16
CA TRP A 141 2.91 -4.92 10.30
C TRP A 141 1.61 -5.46 10.88
N ALA A 142 1.22 -6.68 10.54
CA ALA A 142 0.05 -7.34 11.12
C ALA A 142 0.20 -7.54 12.64
N ILE A 143 1.41 -7.90 13.11
CA ILE A 143 1.72 -8.00 14.55
C ILE A 143 1.59 -6.63 15.22
N ILE A 144 2.21 -5.58 14.65
CA ILE A 144 2.12 -4.21 15.20
C ILE A 144 0.66 -3.75 15.27
N PHE A 145 -0.11 -4.00 14.21
CA PHE A 145 -1.52 -3.64 14.15
C PHE A 145 -2.35 -4.41 15.18
N GLY A 146 -2.14 -5.71 15.31
CA GLY A 146 -2.81 -6.56 16.30
C GLY A 146 -2.55 -6.10 17.73
N LEU A 147 -1.28 -5.86 18.07
CA LEU A 147 -0.89 -5.30 19.37
C LEU A 147 -1.56 -3.94 19.64
N GLY A 148 -1.59 -3.08 18.62
CA GLY A 148 -2.23 -1.76 18.72
C GLY A 148 -3.73 -1.84 19.01
N ILE A 149 -4.46 -2.73 18.34
CA ILE A 149 -5.90 -2.93 18.59
C ILE A 149 -6.15 -3.47 19.99
N THR A 150 -5.33 -4.41 20.46
CA THR A 150 -5.49 -4.97 21.82
C THR A 150 -5.15 -3.98 22.93
N ALA A 151 -4.27 -3.01 22.65
CA ALA A 151 -3.79 -2.06 23.66
C ALA A 151 -4.62 -0.76 23.73
N LEU A 152 -5.40 -0.45 22.69
CA LEU A 152 -6.13 0.82 22.59
C LEU A 152 -7.64 0.63 22.78
N ASN A 153 -8.30 1.67 23.31
CA ASN A 153 -9.76 1.74 23.32
C ASN A 153 -10.32 1.82 21.89
N PRO A 154 -11.50 1.21 21.60
CA PRO A 154 -12.10 1.20 20.26
C PRO A 154 -12.27 2.57 19.61
N GLN A 155 -12.53 3.62 20.40
CA GLN A 155 -12.65 4.99 19.92
C GLN A 155 -11.38 5.52 19.22
N TYR A 156 -10.22 4.88 19.44
CA TYR A 156 -8.95 5.26 18.85
C TYR A 156 -8.54 4.44 17.62
N TYR A 157 -9.29 3.40 17.25
CA TYR A 157 -8.91 2.48 16.17
C TYR A 157 -8.77 3.19 14.81
N THR A 158 -9.64 4.16 14.51
CA THR A 158 -9.56 4.93 13.27
C THR A 158 -8.23 5.69 13.14
N TYR A 159 -7.77 6.31 14.23
CA TYR A 159 -6.49 7.03 14.23
C TYR A 159 -5.30 6.08 14.11
N LEU A 160 -5.35 4.93 14.80
CA LEU A 160 -4.34 3.88 14.69
C LEU A 160 -4.22 3.39 13.24
N ILE A 161 -5.37 3.07 12.60
CA ILE A 161 -5.42 2.62 11.21
C ILE A 161 -4.81 3.68 10.28
N ALA A 162 -5.15 4.95 10.46
CA ALA A 162 -4.62 6.04 9.65
C ALA A 162 -3.09 6.16 9.78
N ILE A 163 -2.57 6.19 11.01
CA ILE A 163 -1.14 6.31 11.29
C ILE A 163 -0.36 5.10 10.72
N ILE A 164 -0.85 3.88 10.99
CA ILE A 164 -0.22 2.66 10.48
C ILE A 164 -0.25 2.62 8.96
N THR A 165 -1.34 3.05 8.32
CA THR A 165 -1.45 3.08 6.86
C THR A 165 -0.44 4.05 6.24
N ILE A 166 -0.33 5.26 6.79
CA ILE A 166 0.65 6.26 6.30
C ILE A 166 2.08 5.74 6.48
N ALA A 167 2.40 5.20 7.66
CA ALA A 167 3.72 4.65 7.94
C ALA A 167 4.03 3.45 7.05
N TYR A 168 3.06 2.56 6.83
CA TYR A 168 3.18 1.41 5.94
C TYR A 168 3.48 1.85 4.50
N ILE A 169 2.71 2.79 3.94
CA ILE A 169 2.91 3.26 2.56
C ILE A 169 4.28 3.91 2.38
N HIS A 170 4.67 4.80 3.31
CA HIS A 170 5.98 5.46 3.30
C HIS A 170 7.14 4.46 3.34
N LEU A 171 7.15 3.62 4.38
CA LEU A 171 8.26 2.70 4.63
C LEU A 171 8.32 1.58 3.59
N THR A 172 7.18 1.09 3.10
CA THR A 172 7.13 0.09 2.01
C THR A 172 7.73 0.64 0.72
N THR A 173 7.46 1.91 0.41
CA THR A 173 8.01 2.57 -0.80
C THR A 173 9.54 2.61 -0.77
N ILE A 174 10.11 2.98 0.39
CA ILE A 174 11.56 3.01 0.59
C ILE A 174 12.14 1.60 0.59
N MET A 175 11.51 0.66 1.31
CA MET A 175 11.94 -0.73 1.39
C MET A 175 12.02 -1.37 -0.01
N HIS A 176 10.98 -1.23 -0.83
CA HIS A 176 10.95 -1.79 -2.18
C HIS A 176 11.98 -1.13 -3.09
N HIS A 177 12.15 0.19 -3.01
CA HIS A 177 13.21 0.89 -3.73
C HIS A 177 14.60 0.32 -3.38
N SER A 178 14.94 0.32 -2.08
CA SER A 178 16.25 -0.13 -1.61
C SER A 178 16.49 -1.61 -1.92
N PHE A 179 15.45 -2.45 -1.84
CA PHE A 179 15.58 -3.86 -2.20
C PHE A 179 15.79 -4.08 -3.69
N THR A 180 15.16 -3.29 -4.55
CA THR A 180 15.34 -3.39 -6.01
C THR A 180 16.78 -3.11 -6.41
N TRP A 181 17.47 -2.23 -5.68
CA TRP A 181 18.88 -1.93 -5.89
C TRP A 181 19.82 -2.95 -5.26
N GLU A 182 19.56 -3.35 -4.01
CA GLU A 182 20.55 -4.11 -3.21
C GLU A 182 20.32 -5.62 -3.17
N GLN A 183 19.07 -6.07 -3.39
CA GLN A 183 18.64 -7.46 -3.33
C GLN A 183 18.99 -8.20 -2.01
N LYS A 184 19.13 -7.43 -0.91
CA LYS A 184 19.47 -7.92 0.43
C LYS A 184 18.38 -7.52 1.43
N ILE A 185 17.55 -8.48 1.83
CA ILE A 185 16.38 -8.29 2.72
C ILE A 185 16.73 -7.46 3.96
N LYS A 186 17.71 -7.90 4.77
CA LYS A 186 18.12 -7.22 6.01
C LYS A 186 18.50 -5.76 5.77
N LYS A 187 19.27 -5.49 4.70
CA LYS A 187 19.75 -4.15 4.37
C LYS A 187 18.60 -3.25 3.93
N SER A 188 17.67 -3.77 3.14
CA SER A 188 16.49 -3.04 2.66
C SER A 188 15.50 -2.71 3.78
N LEU A 189 15.27 -3.65 4.70
CA LEU A 189 14.47 -3.40 5.92
C LEU A 189 15.12 -2.29 6.77
N GLY A 190 16.42 -2.41 7.05
CA GLY A 190 17.15 -1.38 7.81
C GLY A 190 17.12 -0.02 7.11
N LYS A 191 17.29 0.03 5.79
CA LYS A 191 17.18 1.27 5.00
C LYS A 191 15.78 1.87 5.04
N ALA A 192 14.72 1.07 5.06
CA ALA A 192 13.35 1.58 5.18
C ALA A 192 13.22 2.47 6.41
N PHE A 193 13.69 2.02 7.58
CA PHE A 193 13.63 2.78 8.82
C PHE A 193 14.69 3.90 8.88
N ILE A 194 15.95 3.63 8.55
CA ILE A 194 17.03 4.63 8.62
C ILE A 194 16.77 5.80 7.66
N THR A 195 16.35 5.52 6.43
CA THR A 195 16.03 6.56 5.46
C THR A 195 14.64 7.14 5.72
N GLY A 196 13.64 6.29 5.99
CA GLY A 196 12.25 6.73 6.12
C GLY A 196 11.98 7.55 7.38
N ILE A 197 12.49 7.10 8.52
CA ILE A 197 12.32 7.81 9.80
C ILE A 197 13.49 8.76 10.02
N GLY A 198 14.73 8.26 9.89
CA GLY A 198 15.94 9.04 10.19
C GLY A 198 16.21 10.21 9.24
N LYS A 199 15.53 10.29 8.09
CA LYS A 199 15.61 11.42 7.15
C LYS A 199 14.22 11.94 6.77
N ILE A 200 13.26 11.89 7.70
CA ILE A 200 11.88 12.31 7.45
C ILE A 200 11.79 13.77 6.99
N ASP A 201 12.71 14.63 7.46
CA ASP A 201 12.85 16.03 7.06
C ASP A 201 12.96 16.22 5.54
N LYS A 202 13.57 15.26 4.84
CA LYS A 202 13.74 15.29 3.38
C LYS A 202 12.46 14.94 2.62
N PHE A 203 11.48 14.34 3.29
CA PHE A 203 10.20 13.95 2.70
C PHE A 203 9.07 14.96 2.96
N ILE A 204 9.26 15.93 3.87
CA ILE A 204 8.23 16.93 4.21
C ILE A 204 7.74 17.69 2.96
N ILE A 205 8.65 18.26 2.16
CA ILE A 205 8.27 19.01 0.95
C ILE A 205 7.53 18.12 -0.05
N PRO A 206 8.04 16.92 -0.42
CA PRO A 206 7.29 15.94 -1.21
C PRO A 206 5.88 15.68 -0.68
N TYR A 207 5.73 15.50 0.63
CA TYR A 207 4.42 15.25 1.25
C TYR A 207 3.47 16.43 1.16
N ILE A 208 3.96 17.66 1.30
CA ILE A 208 3.13 18.86 1.08
C ILE A 208 2.57 18.86 -0.34
N TYR A 209 3.38 18.56 -1.36
CA TYR A 209 2.87 18.48 -2.74
C TYR A 209 1.85 17.35 -2.93
N ILE A 210 2.09 16.19 -2.33
CA ILE A 210 1.16 15.04 -2.35
C ILE A 210 -0.19 15.44 -1.72
N ILE A 211 -0.17 16.13 -0.57
CA ILE A 211 -1.37 16.62 0.12
C ILE A 211 -2.11 17.65 -0.73
N VAL A 212 -1.40 18.62 -1.31
CA VAL A 212 -2.02 19.64 -2.18
C VAL A 212 -2.72 19.00 -3.38
N ILE A 213 -2.05 18.06 -4.06
CA ILE A 213 -2.64 17.30 -5.17
C ILE A 213 -3.90 16.55 -4.71
N TYR A 214 -3.83 15.88 -3.56
CA TYR A 214 -4.98 15.16 -3.00
C TYR A 214 -6.17 16.09 -2.70
N ILE A 215 -5.93 17.27 -2.12
CA ILE A 215 -6.98 18.27 -1.86
C ILE A 215 -7.60 18.77 -3.16
N VAL A 216 -6.78 19.12 -4.16
CA VAL A 216 -7.29 19.57 -5.48
C VAL A 216 -8.15 18.48 -6.12
N ILE A 217 -7.66 17.25 -6.13
CA ILE A 217 -8.38 16.08 -6.61
C ILE A 217 -9.72 15.94 -5.89
N THR A 218 -9.74 15.91 -4.56
CA THR A 218 -11.00 15.67 -3.82
C THR A 218 -12.03 16.79 -4.05
N LYS A 219 -11.60 18.05 -4.20
CA LYS A 219 -12.49 19.18 -4.48
C LYS A 219 -13.09 19.15 -5.88
N VAL A 220 -12.28 18.86 -6.91
CA VAL A 220 -12.79 18.74 -8.29
C VAL A 220 -13.87 17.66 -8.40
N PHE A 221 -13.68 16.54 -7.69
CA PHE A 221 -14.61 15.39 -7.79
C PHE A 221 -15.84 15.51 -6.88
N ALA A 222 -15.85 16.44 -5.92
CA ALA A 222 -17.03 16.72 -5.11
C ALA A 222 -18.22 17.22 -5.96
N ILE A 223 -17.95 17.78 -7.15
CA ILE A 223 -18.94 18.33 -8.07
C ILE A 223 -19.65 17.23 -8.87
N LEU A 224 -19.09 16.02 -8.94
CA LEU A 224 -19.63 14.93 -9.77
C LEU A 224 -20.83 14.21 -9.12
N PRO A 225 -21.75 13.65 -9.93
CA PRO A 225 -22.86 12.84 -9.44
C PRO A 225 -22.42 11.62 -8.63
N GLN A 226 -23.12 11.31 -7.54
CA GLN A 226 -22.72 10.29 -6.54
C GLN A 226 -22.37 8.92 -7.14
N LYS A 227 -23.20 8.40 -8.07
CA LYS A 227 -22.95 7.09 -8.72
C LYS A 227 -21.61 7.05 -9.47
N SER A 228 -21.30 8.13 -10.18
CA SER A 228 -20.07 8.26 -10.96
C SER A 228 -18.84 8.60 -10.10
N ARG A 229 -19.08 9.25 -8.95
CA ARG A 229 -18.05 9.73 -8.01
C ARG A 229 -17.19 8.59 -7.47
N TYR A 230 -17.79 7.46 -7.05
CA TYR A 230 -17.02 6.35 -6.48
C TYR A 230 -16.07 5.70 -7.47
N PHE A 231 -16.54 5.39 -8.68
CA PHE A 231 -15.72 4.81 -9.73
C PHE A 231 -14.56 5.73 -10.12
N MET A 232 -14.86 7.02 -10.32
CA MET A 232 -13.85 8.01 -10.66
C MET A 232 -12.84 8.24 -9.52
N MET A 233 -13.30 8.32 -8.27
CA MET A 233 -12.42 8.45 -7.12
C MET A 233 -11.48 7.24 -6.99
N PHE A 234 -11.99 6.04 -7.25
CA PHE A 234 -11.17 4.83 -7.26
C PHE A 234 -10.09 4.89 -8.35
N ALA A 235 -10.47 5.16 -9.61
CA ALA A 235 -9.52 5.28 -10.72
C ALA A 235 -8.43 6.34 -10.45
N LEU A 236 -8.82 7.45 -9.85
CA LEU A 236 -7.92 8.54 -9.53
C LEU A 236 -6.97 8.22 -8.37
N ILE A 237 -7.42 7.50 -7.35
CA ILE A 237 -6.55 6.98 -6.29
C ILE A 237 -5.48 6.06 -6.91
N LEU A 238 -5.82 5.24 -7.90
CA LEU A 238 -4.83 4.41 -8.60
C LEU A 238 -3.82 5.25 -9.36
N ALA A 239 -4.29 6.22 -10.16
CA ALA A 239 -3.43 7.12 -10.90
C ALA A 239 -2.50 7.91 -9.95
N PHE A 240 -3.05 8.42 -8.86
CA PHE A 240 -2.32 9.13 -7.81
C PHE A 240 -1.26 8.22 -7.16
N MET A 241 -1.61 6.98 -6.81
CA MET A 241 -0.65 6.05 -6.20
C MET A 241 0.45 5.63 -7.17
N ALA A 242 0.16 5.55 -8.47
CA ALA A 242 1.16 5.27 -9.51
C ALA A 242 2.13 6.45 -9.70
N TRP A 243 1.58 7.67 -9.74
CA TRP A 243 2.36 8.91 -9.75
C TRP A 243 3.21 9.04 -8.47
N TYR A 244 2.62 8.84 -7.29
CA TYR A 244 3.29 8.88 -5.99
C TYR A 244 4.53 7.98 -5.95
N ARG A 245 4.40 6.71 -6.36
CA ARG A 245 5.53 5.78 -6.41
C ARG A 245 6.64 6.26 -7.33
N THR A 246 6.27 6.81 -8.48
CA THR A 246 7.23 7.34 -9.45
C THR A 246 7.97 8.56 -8.88
N TYR A 247 7.23 9.52 -8.32
CA TYR A 247 7.78 10.71 -7.69
C TYR A 247 8.68 10.38 -6.51
N MET A 248 8.21 9.51 -5.60
CA MET A 248 8.97 9.10 -4.42
C MET A 248 10.22 8.32 -4.79
N ASN A 249 10.18 7.47 -5.81
CA ASN A 249 11.36 6.79 -6.32
C ASN A 249 12.47 7.79 -6.70
N ASP A 250 12.12 8.89 -7.39
CA ASP A 250 13.09 9.92 -7.77
C ASP A 250 13.62 10.69 -6.56
N ILE A 251 12.78 10.94 -5.55
CA ILE A 251 13.19 11.55 -4.27
C ILE A 251 14.16 10.65 -3.51
N ILE A 252 13.83 9.36 -3.38
CA ILE A 252 14.67 8.38 -2.67
C ILE A 252 16.03 8.24 -3.36
N LYS A 253 16.06 8.15 -4.71
CA LYS A 253 17.32 8.14 -5.48
C LYS A 253 18.22 9.32 -5.12
N GLN A 254 17.68 10.52 -4.97
CA GLN A 254 18.46 11.70 -4.62
C GLN A 254 18.95 11.68 -3.17
N ILE A 255 18.14 11.15 -2.25
CA ILE A 255 18.52 11.04 -0.83
C ILE A 255 19.61 9.98 -0.65
N GLU A 256 19.57 8.89 -1.42
CA GLU A 256 20.55 7.80 -1.35
C GLU A 256 21.85 8.11 -2.11
N LYS A 257 21.82 8.82 -3.25
CA LYS A 257 23.03 9.25 -3.99
C LYS A 257 23.95 10.22 -3.23
N LYS A 258 23.47 10.83 -2.15
CA LYS A 258 24.27 11.71 -1.27
C LYS A 258 24.97 10.95 -0.14
N ARG A 259 25.21 9.64 -0.32
CA ARG A 259 26.05 8.79 0.51
C ARG A 259 27.18 8.26 -0.35
#